data_AF-A0A931KG36-F1
#
_entry.id   AF-A0A931KG36-F1
#
_cell.length_a   1.000
_cell.length_b   1.000
_cell.length_c   1.000
_cell.angle_alpha   90.00
_cell.angle_beta   90.00
_cell.angle_gamma   90.00
#
_symmetry.space_group_name_H-M   'P 1'
#
loop_
_entity.id
_entity.type
_entity.pdbx_description
1 polymer ?
#
loop_
_entity_poly.entity_id
_entity_poly.type
_entity_poly.pdbx_seq_one_letter_code
_entity_poly.pdbx_strand_id
1 'polypeptide(L)'
;MTGHEPQAEARPLTNEERRLARWMLEHGSREAGDYIVQLDHAEGTTRRCPCGCASFDFKVEGKPAAPPGVHVLGDFVFGDKSNLSGIFIYSSAGILSGVEVYGLASDAPATLPEPESLRPLEFEIKPARHEP
;
A
#
# COMPACT_ATOMS: atom_id res chain seq x y z
N MET A 1 9.62 -23.39 18.94
CA MET A 1 8.36 -22.64 19.04
C MET A 1 8.22 -21.84 17.75
N THR A 2 7.71 -22.47 16.70
CA THR A 2 7.51 -21.80 15.41
C THR A 2 6.16 -21.10 15.47
N GLY A 3 6.16 -19.80 15.76
CA GLY A 3 4.97 -18.97 15.65
C GLY A 3 4.57 -18.92 14.18
N HIS A 4 3.71 -19.84 13.76
CA HIS A 4 3.00 -19.71 12.49
C HIS A 4 1.91 -18.68 12.75
N GLU A 5 2.22 -17.40 12.51
CA GLU A 5 1.20 -16.37 12.42
C GLU A 5 0.14 -16.87 11.43
N PRO A 6 -1.16 -16.70 11.71
CA PRO A 6 -2.21 -17.13 10.79
C PRO A 6 -1.99 -16.36 9.48
N GLN A 7 -1.43 -17.05 8.49
CA GLN A 7 -1.28 -16.52 7.15
C GLN A 7 -2.69 -16.22 6.67
N ALA A 8 -2.99 -14.94 6.49
CA ALA A 8 -4.26 -14.55 5.91
C ALA A 8 -4.41 -15.25 4.56
N GLU A 9 -5.59 -15.83 4.33
CA GLU A 9 -5.86 -16.53 3.08
C GLU A 9 -5.72 -15.56 1.91
N ALA A 10 -5.07 -16.04 0.84
CA ALA A 10 -4.93 -15.28 -0.38
C ALA A 10 -6.27 -15.24 -1.11
N ARG A 11 -6.61 -14.10 -1.68
CA ARG A 11 -7.76 -13.92 -2.56
C ARG A 11 -7.34 -13.12 -3.78
N PRO A 12 -8.05 -13.27 -4.91
CA PRO A 12 -7.85 -12.36 -6.03
C PRO A 12 -8.08 -10.91 -5.58
N LEU A 13 -7.20 -10.01 -6.06
CA LEU A 13 -7.40 -8.57 -5.95
C LEU A 13 -8.66 -8.19 -6.73
N THR A 14 -9.43 -7.25 -6.18
CA THR A 14 -10.52 -6.63 -6.94
C THR A 14 -9.92 -5.75 -8.04
N ASN A 15 -10.75 -5.45 -9.05
CA ASN A 15 -10.33 -4.53 -10.11
C ASN A 15 -10.00 -3.13 -9.56
N GLU A 16 -10.67 -2.69 -8.49
CA GLU A 16 -10.41 -1.40 -7.85
C GLU A 16 -9.06 -1.41 -7.13
N GLU A 17 -8.78 -2.44 -6.33
CA GLU A 17 -7.50 -2.62 -5.62
C GLU A 17 -6.32 -2.66 -6.58
N ARG A 18 -6.45 -3.46 -7.65
CA ARG A 18 -5.39 -3.60 -8.65
C ARG A 18 -5.14 -2.29 -9.40
N ARG A 19 -6.21 -1.59 -9.83
CA ARG A 19 -6.06 -0.31 -10.54
C ARG A 19 -5.44 0.75 -9.65
N LEU A 20 -5.87 0.84 -8.39
CA LEU A 20 -5.34 1.79 -7.43
C LEU A 20 -3.87 1.53 -7.12
N ALA A 21 -3.52 0.29 -6.78
CA ALA A 21 -2.14 -0.09 -6.49
C ALA A 21 -1.24 0.16 -7.70
N ARG A 22 -1.69 -0.18 -8.91
CA ARG A 22 -0.95 0.07 -10.14
C ARG A 22 -0.67 1.56 -10.34
N TRP A 23 -1.72 2.39 -10.21
CA TRP A 23 -1.58 3.84 -10.31
C TRP A 23 -0.61 4.41 -9.26
N MET A 24 -0.70 3.95 -8.01
CA MET A 24 0.19 4.39 -6.93
C MET A 24 1.65 3.99 -7.18
N LEU A 25 1.91 2.83 -7.79
CA LEU A 25 3.26 2.42 -8.20
C LEU A 25 3.77 3.20 -9.42
N GLU A 26 2.89 3.51 -10.38
CA GLU A 26 3.23 4.30 -11.57
C GLU A 26 3.53 5.77 -11.23
N HIS A 27 2.82 6.33 -10.24
CA HIS A 27 2.95 7.72 -9.81
C HIS A 27 3.75 7.91 -8.52
N GLY A 28 4.26 6.82 -7.95
CA GLY A 28 5.06 6.82 -6.73
C GLY A 28 6.52 7.20 -6.97
N SER A 29 7.38 6.68 -6.12
CA SER A 29 8.83 6.79 -6.26
C SER A 29 9.32 6.03 -7.50
N ARG A 30 10.53 6.38 -7.97
CA ARG A 30 11.11 5.76 -9.16
C ARG A 30 11.26 4.24 -9.04
N GLU A 31 11.56 3.74 -7.85
CA GLU A 31 11.68 2.30 -7.55
C GLU A 31 10.33 1.59 -7.44
N ALA A 32 9.22 2.32 -7.23
CA ALA A 32 7.89 1.73 -7.16
C ALA A 32 7.51 1.01 -8.47
N GLY A 33 8.02 1.50 -9.60
CA GLY A 33 7.85 0.85 -10.91
C GLY A 33 8.35 -0.59 -10.97
N ASP A 34 9.40 -0.94 -10.21
CA ASP A 34 9.96 -2.30 -10.16
C ASP A 34 8.99 -3.31 -9.50
N TYR A 35 8.01 -2.81 -8.72
CA TYR A 35 7.01 -3.63 -8.05
C TYR A 35 5.75 -3.88 -8.89
N ILE A 36 5.60 -3.24 -10.06
CA ILE A 36 4.46 -3.48 -10.96
C ILE A 36 4.41 -4.94 -11.38
N VAL A 37 5.57 -5.55 -11.65
CA VAL A 37 5.65 -6.98 -11.97
C VAL A 37 5.20 -7.84 -10.77
N GLN A 38 5.49 -7.43 -9.54
CA GLN A 38 4.99 -8.14 -8.36
C GLN A 38 3.47 -8.00 -8.24
N LEU A 39 2.91 -6.84 -8.57
CA LEU A 39 1.46 -6.59 -8.54
C LEU A 39 0.68 -7.51 -9.49
N ASP A 40 1.26 -7.86 -10.65
CA ASP A 40 0.63 -8.83 -11.58
C ASP A 40 0.44 -10.22 -10.96
N HIS A 41 1.36 -10.61 -10.08
CA HIS A 41 1.35 -11.86 -9.32
C HIS A 41 0.90 -11.69 -7.86
N ALA A 42 0.36 -10.52 -7.51
CA ALA A 42 -0.11 -10.23 -6.16
C ALA A 42 -1.57 -10.59 -5.99
N GLU A 43 -1.84 -11.20 -4.84
CA GLU A 43 -3.15 -11.49 -4.31
C GLU A 43 -3.43 -10.57 -3.12
N GLY A 44 -4.68 -10.22 -2.89
CA GLY A 44 -5.07 -9.53 -1.67
C GLY A 44 -5.19 -10.53 -0.53
N THR A 45 -4.98 -10.10 0.70
CA THR A 45 -5.33 -10.92 1.85
C THR A 45 -6.81 -10.76 2.21
N THR A 46 -7.40 -11.78 2.83
CA THR A 46 -8.75 -11.69 3.41
C THR A 46 -8.78 -10.92 4.73
N ARG A 47 -7.61 -10.63 5.31
CA ARG A 47 -7.48 -9.82 6.52
C ARG A 47 -7.88 -8.39 6.18
N ARG A 48 -8.83 -7.84 6.94
CA ARG A 48 -9.21 -6.42 6.91
C ARG A 48 -8.61 -5.71 8.12
N CYS A 49 -8.41 -4.40 8.02
CA CYS A 49 -8.05 -3.61 9.19
C CYS A 49 -9.12 -3.77 10.28
N PRO A 50 -8.76 -4.06 11.54
CA PRO A 50 -9.72 -4.10 12.65
C PRO A 50 -10.38 -2.73 12.89
N CYS A 51 -9.76 -1.66 12.41
CA CYS A 51 -10.29 -0.30 12.43
C CYS A 51 -11.42 -0.06 11.41
N GLY A 52 -11.61 -0.96 10.44
CA GLY A 52 -12.63 -0.82 9.39
C GLY A 52 -12.23 0.04 8.21
N CYS A 53 -10.99 0.54 8.14
CA CYS A 53 -10.51 1.27 6.98
C CYS A 53 -10.25 0.34 5.79
N ALA A 54 -10.10 0.95 4.61
CA ALA A 54 -9.86 0.26 3.36
C ALA A 54 -8.43 -0.29 3.19
N SER A 55 -7.59 -0.28 4.23
CA SER A 55 -6.23 -0.88 4.15
C SER A 55 -6.30 -2.38 3.86
N PHE A 56 -5.36 -2.84 3.03
CA PHE A 56 -5.24 -4.25 2.68
C PHE A 56 -3.78 -4.63 2.41
N ASP A 57 -3.43 -5.86 2.80
CA ASP A 57 -2.11 -6.44 2.54
C ASP A 57 -2.11 -7.27 1.25
N PHE A 58 -0.96 -7.32 0.60
CA PHE A 58 -0.68 -8.19 -0.54
C PHE A 58 0.00 -9.48 -0.09
N LYS A 59 -0.24 -10.54 -0.85
CA LYS A 59 0.55 -11.77 -0.87
C LYS A 59 1.01 -12.00 -2.29
N VAL A 60 2.32 -11.95 -2.51
CA VAL A 60 2.91 -12.15 -3.84
C VAL A 60 3.19 -13.63 -4.04
N GLU A 61 2.72 -14.20 -5.15
CA GLU A 61 2.97 -15.61 -5.50
C GLU A 61 4.48 -15.89 -5.56
N GLY A 62 4.90 -17.02 -4.99
CA GLY A 62 6.31 -17.43 -4.97
C GLY A 62 7.22 -16.65 -4.01
N LYS A 63 6.68 -15.71 -3.22
CA LYS A 63 7.41 -14.99 -2.17
C LYS A 63 6.90 -15.34 -0.77
N PRO A 64 7.77 -15.32 0.26
CA PRO A 64 7.32 -15.44 1.64
C PRO A 64 6.49 -14.21 2.04
N ALA A 65 5.75 -14.33 3.15
CA ALA A 65 5.12 -13.17 3.76
C ALA A 65 6.18 -12.10 4.04
N ALA A 66 5.88 -10.85 3.68
CA ALA A 66 6.81 -9.76 3.86
C ALA A 66 7.11 -9.57 5.37
N PRO A 67 8.39 -9.44 5.77
CA PRO A 67 8.72 -9.23 7.18
C PRO A 67 8.17 -7.89 7.68
N PRO A 68 8.06 -7.67 9.00
CA PRO A 68 7.67 -6.38 9.54
C PRO A 68 8.63 -5.29 9.07
N GLY A 69 8.08 -4.23 8.48
CA GLY A 69 8.84 -3.13 7.89
C GLY A 69 7.95 -2.34 6.94
N VAL A 70 8.24 -1.04 6.83
CA VAL A 70 7.50 -0.13 5.94
C VAL A 70 8.51 0.64 5.11
N HIS A 71 8.60 0.29 3.84
CA HIS A 71 9.33 1.06 2.84
C HIS A 71 8.32 1.68 1.88
N VAL A 72 8.05 2.98 2.06
CA VAL A 72 7.03 3.70 1.31
C VAL A 72 7.47 3.85 -0.15
N LEU A 73 6.68 3.24 -1.03
CA LEU A 73 6.87 3.32 -2.49
C LEU A 73 6.11 4.50 -3.08
N GLY A 74 5.01 4.93 -2.47
CA GLY A 74 4.27 6.13 -2.89
C GLY A 74 3.30 6.55 -1.82
N ASP A 75 3.19 7.87 -1.59
CA ASP A 75 2.33 8.46 -0.57
C ASP A 75 1.47 9.57 -1.18
N PHE A 76 0.17 9.49 -0.93
CA PHE A 76 -0.84 10.31 -1.56
C PHE A 76 -1.92 10.73 -0.57
N VAL A 77 -2.62 11.81 -0.89
CA VAL A 77 -3.78 12.32 -0.16
C VAL A 77 -4.98 12.48 -1.05
N PHE A 78 -6.15 12.27 -0.47
CA PHE A 78 -7.44 12.38 -1.14
C PHE A 78 -8.51 12.94 -0.19
N GLY A 79 -9.65 13.32 -0.75
CA GLY A 79 -10.72 13.99 -0.02
C GLY A 79 -10.54 15.51 0.08
N ASP A 80 -11.53 16.15 0.69
CA ASP A 80 -11.58 17.59 0.93
C ASP A 80 -11.06 17.96 2.34
N LYS A 81 -11.05 19.26 2.68
CA LYS A 81 -10.50 19.75 3.96
C LYS A 81 -11.15 19.11 5.19
N SER A 82 -12.41 18.68 5.09
CA SER A 82 -13.16 18.11 6.21
C SER A 82 -13.02 16.59 6.30
N ASN A 83 -12.67 15.92 5.20
CA ASN A 83 -12.53 14.47 5.10
C ASN A 83 -11.17 14.09 4.49
N LEU A 84 -10.11 14.84 4.82
CA LEU A 84 -8.79 14.59 4.29
C LEU A 84 -8.28 13.25 4.82
N SER A 85 -7.84 12.40 3.91
CA SER A 85 -7.26 11.10 4.21
C SER A 85 -5.98 10.91 3.39
N GLY A 86 -5.06 10.14 3.94
CA GLY A 86 -3.85 9.71 3.27
C GLY A 86 -3.92 8.23 2.88
N ILE A 87 -3.14 7.88 1.89
CA ILE A 87 -2.99 6.52 1.40
C ILE A 87 -1.57 6.32 0.87
N PHE A 88 -0.90 5.28 1.36
CA PHE A 88 0.43 4.92 0.87
C PHE A 88 0.52 3.45 0.52
N ILE A 89 1.35 3.16 -0.48
CA ILE A 89 1.73 1.81 -0.89
C ILE A 89 3.15 1.56 -0.43
N TYR A 90 3.39 0.39 0.15
CA TYR A 90 4.68 0.08 0.74
C TYR A 90 5.12 -1.35 0.44
N SER A 91 6.43 -1.52 0.52
CA SER A 91 7.11 -2.80 0.46
C SER A 91 7.84 -3.07 1.76
N SER A 92 8.26 -4.31 1.94
CA SER A 92 9.17 -4.70 3.02
C SER A 92 10.13 -5.75 2.51
N ALA A 93 11.42 -5.54 2.75
CA ALA A 93 12.51 -6.40 2.29
C ALA A 93 12.43 -6.77 0.78
N GLY A 94 12.02 -5.82 -0.08
CA GLY A 94 11.92 -6.04 -1.53
C GLY A 94 10.67 -6.81 -1.98
N ILE A 95 9.67 -6.95 -1.10
CA ILE A 95 8.40 -7.63 -1.37
C ILE A 95 7.28 -6.61 -1.27
N LEU A 96 6.38 -6.56 -2.26
CA LEU A 96 5.19 -5.71 -2.19
C LEU A 96 4.32 -6.16 -1.01
N SER A 97 4.11 -5.27 -0.04
CA SER A 97 3.52 -5.62 1.26
C SER A 97 2.05 -5.25 1.37
N GLY A 98 1.69 -4.00 1.07
CA GLY A 98 0.31 -3.56 1.27
C GLY A 98 0.03 -2.12 0.85
N VAL A 99 -1.23 -1.75 1.00
CA VAL A 99 -1.73 -0.38 0.92
C VAL A 99 -2.36 -0.01 2.26
N GLU A 100 -1.92 1.09 2.84
CA GLU A 100 -2.47 1.62 4.07
C GLU A 100 -3.24 2.92 3.82
N VAL A 101 -4.48 2.97 4.31
CA VAL A 101 -5.36 4.13 4.30
C VAL A 101 -5.51 4.65 5.72
N TYR A 102 -5.27 5.95 5.89
CA TYR A 102 -5.31 6.60 7.19
C TYR A 102 -6.05 7.94 7.12
N GLY A 103 -6.72 8.28 8.21
CA GLY A 103 -7.44 9.53 8.36
C GLY A 103 -6.51 10.67 8.79
N LEU A 104 -6.56 11.82 8.10
CA LEU A 104 -5.80 13.01 8.48
C LEU A 104 -6.68 14.04 9.20
N ALA A 105 -7.89 14.30 8.69
CA ALA A 105 -8.85 15.23 9.29
C ALA A 105 -10.00 14.52 10.01
N SER A 106 -10.30 13.28 9.64
CA SER A 106 -11.39 12.45 10.18
C SER A 106 -10.96 10.99 10.20
N ASP A 107 -11.87 10.07 10.52
CA ASP A 107 -11.62 8.63 10.49
C ASP A 107 -11.25 8.14 9.09
N ALA A 108 -10.49 7.04 9.03
CA ALA A 108 -10.03 6.48 7.76
C ALA A 108 -11.20 5.85 7.00
N PRO A 109 -11.40 6.16 5.71
CA PRO A 109 -12.54 5.66 4.97
C PRO A 109 -12.47 4.14 4.79
N ALA A 110 -13.64 3.50 4.85
CA ALA A 110 -13.82 2.06 4.61
C ALA A 110 -13.81 1.68 3.13
N THR A 111 -13.77 2.68 2.23
CA THR A 111 -13.75 2.50 0.77
C THR A 111 -12.47 3.07 0.19
N LEU A 112 -11.93 2.38 -0.81
CA LEU A 112 -10.77 2.87 -1.56
C LEU A 112 -11.13 4.10 -2.38
N PRO A 113 -10.23 5.10 -2.49
CA PRO A 113 -10.43 6.22 -3.37
C PRO A 113 -10.26 5.83 -4.84
N GLU A 114 -10.86 6.62 -5.73
CA GLU A 114 -10.54 6.56 -7.15
C GLU A 114 -9.09 7.04 -7.38
N PRO A 115 -8.30 6.36 -8.24
CA PRO A 115 -6.91 6.75 -8.49
C PRO A 115 -6.76 8.20 -8.94
N GLU A 116 -7.71 8.69 -9.74
CA GLU A 116 -7.72 10.06 -10.26
C GLU A 116 -7.97 11.14 -9.18
N SER A 117 -8.47 10.74 -8.01
CA SER A 117 -8.66 11.65 -6.87
C SER A 117 -7.42 11.77 -5.98
N LEU A 118 -6.40 10.93 -6.21
CA LEU A 118 -5.15 10.98 -5.46
C LEU A 118 -4.30 12.18 -5.87
N ARG A 119 -3.73 12.83 -4.88
CA ARG A 119 -2.73 13.89 -5.05
C ARG A 119 -1.46 13.48 -4.30
N PRO A 120 -0.26 13.71 -4.85
CA PRO A 120 0.98 13.45 -4.11
C PRO A 120 0.92 14.12 -2.74
N LEU A 121 1.19 13.37 -1.68
CA LEU A 121 1.44 13.99 -0.39
C LEU A 121 2.79 14.71 -0.55
N GLU A 122 2.81 16.03 -0.46
CA GLU A 122 4.05 16.83 -0.52
C GLU A 122 4.93 16.54 0.70
N PHE A 123 5.59 15.38 0.71
CA PHE A 123 6.80 15.16 1.48
C PHE A 123 7.93 15.09 0.47
N GLU A 124 8.72 16.16 0.39
CA GLU A 124 10.03 16.13 -0.27
C GLU A 124 10.86 15.00 0.35
N ILE A 125 10.85 13.81 -0.26
CA ILE A 125 11.79 12.75 0.08
C ILE A 125 13.15 13.22 -0.43
N LYS A 126 13.87 13.95 0.42
CA LYS A 126 15.30 14.17 0.21
C LYS A 126 15.95 12.78 0.19
N PRO A 127 16.64 12.38 -0.89
CA PRO A 127 17.34 11.10 -0.88
C PRO A 127 18.30 11.12 0.31
N ALA A 128 18.19 10.10 1.16
CA ALA A 128 19.15 9.88 2.24
C ALA A 128 20.54 9.85 1.59
N ARG A 129 21.34 10.89 1.84
CA ARG A 129 22.73 10.93 1.41
C ARG A 129 23.40 9.72 2.04
N HIS A 130 23.79 8.77 1.20
CA HIS A 130 24.75 7.74 1.56
C HIS A 130 26.09 8.45 1.69
N GLU A 131 26.49 8.78 2.91
CA GLU A 131 27.82 9.32 3.20
C GLU A 131 28.81 8.13 3.32
N PRO A 132 29.95 8.16 2.60
CA PRO A 132 30.94 7.09 2.58
C PRO A 132 31.82 7.02 3.83
#